data_AF-A0A947JBT1-F1
#
_entry.id   AF-A0A947JBT1-F1
#
_cell.length_a   1.000
_cell.length_b   1.000
_cell.length_c   1.000
_cell.angle_alpha   90.00
_cell.angle_beta   90.00
_cell.angle_gamma   90.00
#
_symmetry.space_group_name_H-M   'P 1'
#
loop_
_entity.id
_entity.type
_entity.pdbx_description
1 polymer ?
#
loop_
_entity_poly.entity_id
_entity_poly.type
_entity_poly.pdbx_seq_one_letter_code
_entity_poly.pdbx_strand_id
1 'polypeptide(L)'
;MSKISSLIKNLNFVLILSAIPLICGCNALTIPSPDDIIKKPLGTESVKIGMTKDRVESLWGKPDQVTTVESNEKWSSPREIWTYDARYGAIPVDAGYLSKTQKLYFDGDNLTEISS
;
A
#
# COMPACT_ATOMS: atom_id res chain seq x y z
N MET A 1 44.11 -0.49 -45.71
CA MET A 1 42.74 -0.58 -45.16
C MET A 1 42.83 -0.68 -43.63
N SER A 2 42.92 0.42 -42.86
CA SER A 2 42.89 0.32 -41.38
C SER A 2 42.57 1.63 -40.62
N LYS A 3 41.99 2.65 -41.26
CA LYS A 3 41.62 3.91 -40.56
C LYS A 3 40.13 4.26 -40.65
N ILE A 4 39.38 3.66 -41.57
CA ILE A 4 37.96 3.96 -41.77
C ILE A 4 37.07 3.16 -40.79
N SER A 5 37.52 1.97 -40.33
CA SER A 5 36.74 1.12 -39.42
C SER A 5 36.68 1.63 -37.98
N SER A 6 37.59 2.51 -37.57
CA SER A 6 37.62 3.06 -36.21
C SER A 6 36.66 4.24 -36.01
N LEU A 7 36.38 5.02 -37.07
CA LEU A 7 35.45 6.16 -37.01
C LEU A 7 33.98 5.72 -36.92
N ILE A 8 33.64 4.55 -37.46
CA ILE A 8 32.27 4.03 -37.47
C ILE A 8 31.87 3.46 -36.09
N LYS A 9 32.82 2.95 -35.31
CA LYS A 9 32.55 2.41 -33.96
C LYS A 9 32.26 3.50 -32.92
N ASN A 10 32.87 4.68 -33.06
CA ASN A 10 32.70 5.77 -32.11
C ASN A 10 31.44 6.61 -32.37
N LEU A 11 30.90 6.58 -33.59
CA LEU A 11 29.69 7.34 -33.95
C LEU A 11 28.39 6.66 -33.45
N ASN A 12 28.38 5.33 -33.31
CA ASN A 12 27.24 4.58 -32.79
C ASN A 12 27.15 4.57 -31.25
N PHE A 13 28.23 4.89 -30.53
CA PHE A 13 28.23 4.83 -29.06
C PHE A 13 27.70 6.12 -28.41
N VAL A 14 27.72 7.24 -29.13
CA VAL A 14 27.35 8.56 -28.58
C VAL A 14 25.85 8.88 -28.75
N LEU A 15 25.12 8.12 -29.56
CA LEU A 15 23.70 8.36 -29.83
C LEU A 15 22.72 7.69 -28.86
N ILE A 16 23.17 6.76 -28.00
CA ILE A 16 22.29 6.01 -27.08
C ILE A 16 22.08 6.76 -25.74
N LEU A 17 22.83 7.84 -25.48
CA LEU A 17 22.81 8.54 -24.19
C LEU A 17 21.87 9.77 -24.13
N SER A 18 21.03 10.02 -25.14
CA SER A 18 20.23 11.26 -25.23
C SER A 18 18.72 11.10 -24.98
N ALA A 19 18.24 9.92 -24.58
CA ALA A 19 16.81 9.66 -24.43
C ALA A 19 16.43 9.17 -23.03
N ILE A 20 16.86 9.86 -21.98
CA ILE A 20 16.22 9.76 -20.66
C ILE A 20 15.33 10.99 -20.52
N PRO A 21 14.05 10.95 -20.95
CA PRO A 21 13.12 11.99 -20.56
C PRO A 21 13.01 11.97 -19.04
N LEU A 22 13.36 13.10 -18.41
CA LEU A 22 13.09 13.38 -17.01
C LEU A 22 11.62 13.06 -16.74
N ILE A 23 11.39 11.95 -16.04
CA ILE A 23 10.09 11.65 -15.44
C ILE A 23 10.00 12.58 -14.24
N CYS A 24 9.59 13.83 -14.49
CA CYS A 24 9.24 14.78 -13.46
C CYS A 24 7.89 14.34 -12.88
N GLY A 25 7.92 13.25 -12.11
CA GLY A 25 6.79 12.79 -11.32
C GLY A 25 6.60 13.70 -10.11
N CYS A 26 6.07 14.91 -10.34
CA CYS A 26 5.48 15.68 -9.26
C CYS A 26 4.18 14.99 -8.84
N ASN A 27 4.28 13.98 -7.99
CA ASN A 27 3.14 13.57 -7.19
C ASN A 27 2.85 14.73 -6.24
N ALA A 28 1.84 15.54 -6.56
CA ALA A 28 1.32 16.54 -5.65
C ALA A 28 0.81 15.80 -4.41
N LEU A 29 1.62 15.79 -3.35
CA LEU A 29 1.27 15.17 -2.07
C LEU A 29 0.11 15.98 -1.47
N THR A 30 -1.11 15.49 -1.62
CA THR A 30 -2.29 16.04 -0.97
C THR A 30 -2.16 15.76 0.53
N ILE A 31 -1.85 16.80 1.31
CA ILE A 31 -1.82 16.70 2.77
C ILE A 31 -3.27 16.57 3.26
N PRO A 32 -3.67 15.48 3.93
CA PRO A 32 -5.02 15.34 4.45
C PRO A 32 -5.30 16.39 5.53
N SER A 33 -6.53 16.91 5.55
CA SER A 33 -6.92 17.85 6.60
C SER A 33 -7.08 17.12 7.94
N PRO A 34 -6.97 17.82 9.09
CA PRO A 34 -7.27 17.23 10.40
C PRO A 34 -8.65 16.57 10.46
N ASP A 35 -9.65 17.13 9.79
CA ASP A 35 -11.00 16.56 9.71
C ASP A 35 -11.03 15.23 8.96
N ASP A 36 -10.21 15.07 7.91
CA ASP A 36 -10.11 13.82 7.15
C ASP A 36 -9.48 12.71 7.99
N ILE A 37 -8.50 13.05 8.84
CA ILE A 37 -7.84 12.11 9.76
C ILE A 37 -8.86 11.61 10.80
N ILE A 38 -9.69 12.51 11.32
CA ILE A 38 -10.74 12.17 12.31
C ILE A 38 -11.83 11.29 11.67
N LYS A 39 -12.26 11.61 10.45
CA LYS A 39 -13.32 10.84 9.77
C LYS A 39 -12.82 9.51 9.21
N LYS A 40 -11.51 9.35 9.00
CA LYS A 40 -10.91 8.18 8.38
C LYS A 40 -9.64 7.74 9.12
N PRO A 41 -9.77 7.13 10.31
CA PRO A 41 -8.63 6.79 11.18
C PRO A 41 -7.58 5.89 10.53
N LEU A 42 -7.99 5.06 9.58
CA LEU A 42 -7.13 4.06 8.96
C LEU A 42 -6.57 4.51 7.61
N GLY A 43 -6.86 5.75 7.16
CA GLY A 43 -6.39 6.30 5.89
C GLY A 43 -7.52 6.79 4.98
N THR A 44 -7.18 7.60 3.98
CA THR A 44 -8.16 8.29 3.13
C THR A 44 -8.80 7.39 2.07
N GLU A 45 -8.09 6.33 1.65
CA GLU A 45 -8.54 5.31 0.70
C GLU A 45 -9.08 4.06 1.41
N SER A 46 -10.16 3.48 0.87
CA SER A 46 -10.77 2.27 1.41
C SER A 46 -10.08 1.00 0.90
N VAL A 47 -9.69 0.14 1.83
CA VAL A 47 -9.25 -1.23 1.56
C VAL A 47 -10.43 -2.05 1.02
N LYS A 48 -10.16 -2.91 0.03
CA LYS A 48 -11.17 -3.73 -0.65
C LYS A 48 -10.72 -5.17 -0.77
N ILE A 49 -11.69 -6.09 -0.79
CA ILE A 49 -11.46 -7.51 -1.09
C ILE A 49 -10.70 -7.65 -2.42
N GLY A 50 -9.72 -8.54 -2.44
CA GLY A 50 -8.82 -8.80 -3.57
C GLY A 50 -7.53 -7.98 -3.57
N MET A 51 -7.36 -7.02 -2.66
CA MET A 51 -6.08 -6.29 -2.52
C MET A 51 -4.98 -7.21 -1.98
N THR A 52 -3.75 -6.99 -2.44
CA THR A 52 -2.55 -7.63 -1.90
C THR A 52 -2.16 -7.03 -0.55
N LYS A 53 -1.37 -7.77 0.26
CA LYS A 53 -0.82 -7.26 1.51
C LYS A 53 -0.04 -5.97 1.30
N ASP A 54 0.83 -5.94 0.29
CA ASP A 54 1.62 -4.75 -0.06
C ASP A 54 0.75 -3.53 -0.37
N ARG A 55 -0.37 -3.72 -1.10
CA ARG A 55 -1.29 -2.61 -1.37
C ARG A 55 -1.96 -2.15 -0.10
N VAL A 56 -2.40 -3.05 0.77
CA VAL A 56 -3.02 -2.69 2.05
C VAL A 56 -2.03 -1.90 2.92
N GLU A 57 -0.78 -2.34 3.04
CA GLU A 57 0.24 -1.60 3.80
C GLU A 57 0.55 -0.23 3.19
N SER A 58 0.53 -0.11 1.86
CA SER A 58 0.75 1.19 1.21
C SER A 58 -0.35 2.21 1.54
N LEU A 59 -1.57 1.74 1.86
CA LEU A 59 -2.71 2.58 2.16
C LEU A 59 -2.86 2.85 3.66
N TRP A 60 -2.76 1.81 4.48
CA TRP A 60 -3.11 1.83 5.90
C TRP A 60 -1.88 1.70 6.82
N GLY A 61 -0.70 1.49 6.25
CA GLY A 61 0.52 1.21 6.99
C GLY A 61 0.58 -0.23 7.51
N LYS A 62 1.58 -0.49 8.35
CA LYS A 62 1.75 -1.80 9.00
C LYS A 62 0.59 -2.05 9.99
N PRO A 63 0.07 -3.28 10.06
CA PRO A 63 -0.94 -3.64 11.06
C PRO A 63 -0.36 -3.56 12.48
N ASP A 64 -1.23 -3.31 13.46
CA ASP A 64 -0.86 -3.34 14.88
C ASP A 64 -0.55 -4.76 15.34
N GLN A 65 -1.28 -5.75 14.80
CA GLN A 65 -1.10 -7.16 15.12
C GLN A 65 -1.29 -8.04 13.88
N VAL A 66 -0.47 -9.09 13.78
CA VAL A 66 -0.60 -10.15 12.78
C VAL A 66 -0.73 -11.48 13.51
N THR A 67 -1.77 -12.24 13.20
CA THR A 67 -2.03 -13.57 13.77
C THR A 67 -2.42 -14.54 12.67
N THR A 68 -2.26 -15.84 12.91
CA THR A 68 -2.75 -16.88 12.00
C THR A 68 -3.86 -17.64 12.71
N VAL A 69 -5.00 -17.82 12.03
CA VAL A 69 -6.06 -18.70 12.48
C VAL A 69 -6.03 -19.96 11.62
N GLU A 70 -5.92 -21.10 12.30
CA GLU A 70 -5.95 -22.41 11.66
C GLU A 70 -7.29 -22.67 10.98
N SER A 71 -7.30 -23.63 10.05
CA SER A 71 -8.51 -24.06 9.36
C SER A 71 -9.60 -24.48 10.36
N ASN A 72 -10.83 -24.08 10.10
CA ASN A 72 -12.01 -24.41 10.91
C ASN A 72 -13.23 -24.60 9.98
N GLU A 73 -14.43 -24.76 10.54
CA GLU A 73 -15.66 -24.92 9.74
C GLU A 73 -15.94 -23.73 8.79
N LYS A 74 -15.44 -22.53 9.13
CA LYS A 74 -15.59 -21.33 8.32
C LYS A 74 -14.54 -21.24 7.21
N TRP A 75 -13.31 -21.70 7.45
CA TRP A 75 -12.19 -21.61 6.50
C TRP A 75 -11.47 -22.94 6.36
N SER A 76 -11.48 -23.49 5.14
CA SER A 76 -10.83 -24.77 4.81
C SER A 76 -9.30 -24.74 4.84
N SER A 77 -8.70 -23.55 4.92
CA SER A 77 -7.26 -23.31 4.99
C SER A 77 -6.94 -22.28 6.09
N PRO A 78 -5.73 -22.31 6.68
CA PRO A 78 -5.29 -21.27 7.60
C PRO A 78 -5.34 -19.88 6.95
N ARG A 79 -5.69 -18.87 7.74
CA ARG A 79 -5.73 -17.46 7.30
C ARG A 79 -4.87 -16.59 8.18
N GLU A 80 -4.17 -15.67 7.56
CA GLU A 80 -3.48 -14.59 8.28
C GLU A 80 -4.46 -13.46 8.53
N ILE A 81 -4.49 -12.96 9.75
CA ILE A 81 -5.35 -11.87 10.21
C ILE A 81 -4.49 -10.69 10.58
N TRP A 82 -4.73 -9.57 9.91
CA TRP A 82 -4.16 -8.28 10.26
C TRP A 82 -5.18 -7.49 11.06
N THR A 83 -4.77 -7.00 12.22
CA THR A 83 -5.59 -6.17 13.09
C THR A 83 -5.06 -4.75 13.07
N TYR A 84 -5.95 -3.81 12.80
CA TYR A 84 -5.68 -2.37 12.83
C TYR A 84 -6.55 -1.73 13.91
N ASP A 85 -5.92 -1.18 14.93
CA ASP A 85 -6.57 -0.48 16.00
C ASP A 85 -6.61 1.03 15.67
N ALA A 86 -7.80 1.62 15.72
CA ALA A 86 -7.93 3.05 15.60
C ALA A 86 -7.31 3.74 16.83
N ARG A 87 -6.12 4.31 16.67
CA ARG A 87 -5.44 5.06 17.74
C ARG A 87 -5.88 6.53 17.72
N TYR A 88 -6.34 7.05 18.86
CA TYR A 88 -6.68 8.48 19.00
C TYR A 88 -6.06 9.12 20.25
N GLY A 89 -5.43 10.28 20.06
CA GLY A 89 -5.09 11.24 21.10
C GLY A 89 -6.05 12.43 21.04
N ALA A 90 -6.93 12.55 22.04
CA ALA A 90 -7.89 13.63 22.25
C ALA A 90 -9.05 13.75 21.21
N ILE A 91 -10.10 12.94 21.39
CA ILE A 91 -11.41 13.19 20.76
C ILE A 91 -12.46 13.46 21.87
N PRO A 92 -13.29 14.52 21.75
CA PRO A 92 -14.38 14.79 22.70
C PRO A 92 -15.44 13.67 22.70
N VAL A 93 -15.96 13.41 23.90
CA VAL A 93 -16.68 12.22 24.40
C VAL A 93 -17.99 11.79 23.72
N ASP A 94 -18.31 12.25 22.51
CA ASP A 94 -19.61 11.95 21.86
C ASP A 94 -19.50 11.20 20.52
N ALA A 95 -18.53 10.30 20.43
CA ALA A 95 -18.26 9.53 19.22
C ALA A 95 -18.36 8.03 19.48
N GLY A 96 -19.57 7.56 19.81
CA GLY A 96 -19.91 6.13 19.95
C GLY A 96 -19.68 5.27 18.70
N TYR A 97 -19.07 5.82 17.64
CA TYR A 97 -18.72 5.16 16.39
C TYR A 97 -17.20 4.94 16.21
N LEU A 98 -16.35 5.40 17.15
CA LEU A 98 -14.90 5.57 16.94
C LEU A 98 -13.97 4.50 17.54
N SER A 99 -14.48 3.33 17.95
CA SER A 99 -13.62 2.16 18.23
C SER A 99 -13.88 1.07 17.20
N LYS A 100 -13.31 1.20 16.00
CA LYS A 100 -13.39 0.11 15.01
C LYS A 100 -12.00 -0.47 14.79
N THR A 101 -11.64 -1.39 15.67
CA THR A 101 -10.58 -2.35 15.37
C THR A 101 -10.99 -3.08 14.10
N GLN A 102 -10.26 -2.88 13.00
CA GLN A 102 -10.52 -3.58 11.76
C GLN A 102 -9.69 -4.85 11.71
N LYS A 103 -10.32 -5.96 11.34
CA LYS A 103 -9.65 -7.23 11.08
C LYS A 103 -9.73 -7.55 9.59
N LEU A 104 -8.57 -7.77 8.98
CA LEU A 104 -8.42 -8.12 7.57
C LEU A 104 -7.92 -9.56 7.48
N TYR A 105 -8.63 -10.42 6.75
CA TYR A 105 -8.29 -11.83 6.60
C TYR A 105 -7.69 -12.11 5.23
N PHE A 106 -6.50 -12.68 5.21
CA PHE A 106 -5.74 -12.98 4.00
C PHE A 106 -5.68 -14.49 3.73
N ASP A 107 -5.86 -14.83 2.46
CA ASP A 107 -5.58 -16.16 1.91
C ASP A 107 -4.35 -16.04 1.01
N GLY A 108 -3.21 -16.52 1.51
CA GLY A 108 -1.91 -16.16 0.96
C GLY A 108 -1.69 -14.65 1.02
N ASP A 109 -1.53 -14.02 -0.14
CA ASP A 109 -1.29 -12.58 -0.27
C ASP A 109 -2.57 -11.74 -0.46
N ASN A 110 -3.72 -12.38 -0.72
CA ASN A 110 -4.92 -11.67 -1.12
C ASN A 110 -5.88 -11.47 0.04
N LEU A 111 -6.40 -10.25 0.19
CA LEU A 111 -7.45 -9.92 1.14
C LEU A 111 -8.77 -10.56 0.71
N THR A 112 -9.42 -11.26 1.64
CA THR A 112 -10.63 -12.06 1.36
C THR A 112 -11.82 -11.69 2.23
N GLU A 113 -11.60 -11.17 3.43
CA GLU A 113 -12.66 -10.74 4.34
C GLU A 113 -12.22 -9.51 5.13
N ILE A 114 -13.17 -8.62 5.41
CA ILE A 114 -13.00 -7.43 6.24
C ILE A 114 -14.06 -7.49 7.34
N SER A 115 -13.64 -7.40 8.59
CA SER A 115 -14.51 -7.42 9.77
C SER A 115 -14.21 -6.24 10.70
N SER A 116 -15.21 -5.79 11.45
CA SER A 116 -15.16 -4.64 12.38
C SER A 116 -15.85 -4.98 13.69
#